data_AF-A0A1F2QUQ1-F1
#
_entry.id   AF-A0A1F2QUQ1-F1
#
_cell.length_a   1.000
_cell.length_b   1.000
_cell.length_c   1.000
_cell.angle_alpha   90.00
_cell.angle_beta   90.00
_cell.angle_gamma   90.00
#
_symmetry.space_group_name_H-M   'P 1'
#
loop_
_entity.id
_entity.type
_entity.pdbx_description
1 polymer ?
#
loop_
_entity_poly.entity_id
_entity_poly.type
_entity_poly.pdbx_seq_one_letter_code
_entity_poly.pdbx_strand_id
1 'polypeptide(L)'
;MIFVVAILARRLSGATFPAQSRSWRIIKGVGLALAFLLTLGGTELALLPLLILLFYGLWRGAYVIKLGQGSKRFLLGGVAMLFTLFAVANYLASLSNYSGVASRESSAVGGVRTIATAEASFRADSRLDVNKNGVPEYGSLEQLHQAGLLEDRHVAPSPGSPYRYTVVLAGDPARDEKEFFVYATPSHYGRESAAWSGVPGASLARGLRPAPPFATRTFASDETGVIRQADLGGSRAVTREEARKWPPLQ
;
A
#
# COMPACT_ATOMS: atom_id res chain seq x y z
N MET A 1 -29.32 10.19 0.67
CA MET A 1 -28.80 11.57 0.83
C MET A 1 -29.72 12.66 0.31
N ILE A 2 -30.39 12.49 -0.85
CA ILE A 2 -31.27 13.51 -1.47
C ILE A 2 -32.40 13.99 -0.54
N PHE A 3 -33.03 13.09 0.22
CA PHE A 3 -34.11 13.45 1.16
C PHE A 3 -33.65 14.36 2.32
N VAL A 4 -32.45 14.18 2.86
CA VAL A 4 -31.93 15.00 3.96
C VAL A 4 -31.61 16.41 3.47
N VAL A 5 -31.06 16.53 2.26
CA VAL A 5 -30.80 17.81 1.59
C VAL A 5 -32.11 18.53 1.27
N ALA A 6 -33.13 17.83 0.79
CA ALA A 6 -34.44 18.39 0.50
C ALA A 6 -35.17 18.90 1.76
N ILE A 7 -35.06 18.19 2.88
CA ILE A 7 -35.64 18.61 4.17
C ILE A 7 -34.90 19.82 4.75
N LEU A 8 -33.56 19.87 4.63
CA LEU A 8 -32.76 21.04 5.01
C LEU A 8 -33.10 22.26 4.14
N ALA A 9 -33.24 22.08 2.82
CA ALA A 9 -33.63 23.13 1.88
C ALA A 9 -35.03 23.68 2.19
N ARG A 10 -36.00 22.80 2.50
CA ARG A 10 -37.37 23.18 2.87
C ARG A 10 -37.45 23.92 4.22
N ARG A 11 -36.58 23.60 5.18
CA ARG A 11 -36.48 24.36 6.45
C ARG A 11 -35.76 25.69 6.29
N LEU A 12 -34.84 25.80 5.32
CA LEU A 12 -34.15 27.06 4.98
C LEU A 12 -35.02 28.02 4.16
N SER A 13 -35.97 27.50 3.35
CA SER A 13 -36.84 28.34 2.50
C SER A 13 -37.84 29.20 3.29
N GLY A 14 -38.17 28.82 4.53
CA GLY A 14 -39.08 29.56 5.41
C GLY A 14 -38.40 30.57 6.33
N ALA A 15 -37.07 30.68 6.30
CA ALA A 15 -36.33 31.52 7.23
C ALA A 15 -36.07 32.91 6.63
N THR A 16 -36.83 33.92 7.09
CA THR A 16 -36.64 35.32 6.73
C THR A 16 -35.41 35.88 7.43
N PHE A 17 -34.37 36.23 6.66
CA PHE A 17 -33.15 36.80 7.18
C PHE A 17 -32.94 38.21 6.62
N PRO A 18 -32.39 39.16 7.40
CA PRO A 18 -32.08 40.51 6.91
C PRO A 18 -31.12 40.45 5.71
N ALA A 19 -31.34 41.29 4.69
CA ALA A 19 -30.74 41.20 3.36
C ALA A 19 -29.21 41.07 3.36
N GLN A 20 -28.52 41.80 4.24
CA GLN A 20 -27.06 41.79 4.36
C GLN A 20 -26.51 40.44 4.88
N SER A 21 -27.29 39.71 5.68
CA SER A 21 -26.94 38.37 6.16
C SER A 21 -27.23 37.27 5.12
N ARG A 22 -28.03 37.57 4.08
CA ARG A 22 -28.44 36.61 3.05
C ARG A 22 -27.33 36.38 2.03
N SER A 23 -26.73 37.45 1.51
CA SER A 23 -25.63 37.37 0.53
C SER A 23 -24.41 36.64 1.10
N TRP A 24 -24.01 36.95 2.34
CA TRP A 24 -22.88 36.29 2.99
C TRP A 24 -23.12 34.79 3.25
N ARG A 25 -24.36 34.39 3.51
CA ARG A 25 -24.74 32.97 3.67
C ARG A 25 -24.75 32.22 2.35
N ILE A 26 -25.19 32.85 1.26
CA ILE A 26 -25.16 32.26 -0.08
C ILE A 26 -23.71 32.03 -0.51
N ILE A 27 -22.84 33.03 -0.35
CA ILE A 27 -21.40 32.93 -0.67
C ILE A 27 -20.76 31.80 0.14
N LYS A 28 -21.04 31.71 1.45
CA LYS A 28 -20.56 30.61 2.30
C LYS A 28 -21.09 29.25 1.85
N GLY A 29 -22.37 29.16 1.48
CA GLY A 29 -22.98 27.92 1.00
C GLY A 29 -22.37 27.44 -0.31
N VAL A 30 -22.18 28.36 -1.26
CA VAL A 30 -21.52 28.07 -2.55
C VAL A 30 -20.06 27.68 -2.34
N GLY A 31 -19.33 28.40 -1.49
CA GLY A 31 -17.93 28.08 -1.15
C GLY A 31 -17.78 26.71 -0.49
N LEU A 32 -18.68 26.33 0.42
CA LEU A 32 -18.69 25.00 1.04
C LEU A 32 -19.06 23.89 0.05
N ALA A 33 -19.99 24.14 -0.87
CA ALA A 33 -20.35 23.19 -1.92
C ALA A 33 -19.18 22.96 -2.89
N LEU A 34 -18.49 24.02 -3.30
CA LEU A 34 -17.26 23.95 -4.09
C LEU A 34 -16.16 23.20 -3.35
N ALA A 35 -15.93 23.49 -2.06
CA ALA A 35 -14.97 22.77 -1.24
C ALA A 35 -15.30 21.26 -1.18
N PHE A 36 -16.57 20.90 -0.98
CA PHE A 36 -17.01 19.51 -0.98
C PHE A 36 -16.79 18.82 -2.34
N LEU A 37 -17.14 19.47 -3.45
CA LEU A 37 -16.90 18.93 -4.79
C LEU A 37 -15.39 18.72 -5.05
N LEU A 38 -14.54 19.66 -4.63
CA LEU A 38 -13.09 19.53 -4.75
C LEU A 38 -12.53 18.37 -3.92
N THR A 39 -13.16 18.03 -2.79
CA THR A 39 -12.76 16.85 -2.00
C THR A 39 -13.12 15.52 -2.67
N LEU A 40 -14.13 15.51 -3.55
CA LEU A 40 -14.48 14.32 -4.34
C LEU A 40 -13.54 14.10 -5.53
N GLY A 41 -12.74 15.12 -5.90
CA GLY A 41 -11.78 15.04 -7.01
C GLY A 41 -10.58 14.11 -6.75
N GLY A 42 -10.38 13.62 -5.53
CA GLY A 42 -9.44 12.52 -5.23
C GLY A 42 -7.94 12.84 -5.36
N THR A 43 -7.55 14.10 -5.54
CA THR A 43 -6.14 14.54 -5.64
C THR A 43 -5.60 15.04 -4.30
N GLU A 44 -4.27 15.05 -4.09
CA GLU A 44 -3.62 15.64 -2.90
C GLU A 44 -4.09 17.08 -2.57
N LEU A 45 -4.55 17.80 -3.60
CA LEU A 45 -5.18 19.13 -3.49
C LEU A 45 -6.46 19.16 -2.66
N ALA A 46 -7.09 18.02 -2.35
CA ALA A 46 -8.29 17.95 -1.53
C ALA A 46 -8.02 18.25 -0.03
N LEU A 47 -6.76 18.30 0.41
CA LEU A 47 -6.41 18.64 1.80
C LEU A 47 -6.88 20.04 2.20
N LEU A 48 -6.66 21.04 1.34
CA LEU A 48 -7.03 22.43 1.59
C LEU A 48 -8.55 22.63 1.73
N PRO A 49 -9.41 22.14 0.82
CA PRO A 49 -10.86 22.21 1.01
C PRO A 49 -11.35 21.36 2.20
N LEU A 50 -10.69 20.25 2.54
CA LEU A 50 -10.97 19.48 3.76
C LEU A 50 -10.70 20.29 5.03
N LEU A 51 -9.61 21.06 5.09
CA LEU A 51 -9.31 21.94 6.22
C LEU A 51 -10.35 23.06 6.36
N ILE A 52 -10.83 23.62 5.23
CA ILE A 52 -11.93 24.59 5.23
C ILE A 52 -13.20 23.97 5.81
N LEU A 53 -13.55 22.75 5.38
CA LEU A 53 -14.70 22.01 5.91
C LEU A 53 -14.53 21.67 7.40
N LEU A 54 -13.32 21.29 7.83
CA LEU A 54 -12.98 21.01 9.22
C LEU A 54 -13.21 22.24 10.10
N PHE A 55 -12.58 23.36 9.74
CA PHE A 55 -12.70 24.59 10.50
C PHE A 55 -14.15 25.06 10.58
N TYR A 56 -14.89 24.98 9.46
CA TYR A 56 -16.31 25.31 9.43
C TYR A 56 -17.15 24.38 10.32
N GLY A 57 -16.92 23.06 10.25
CA GLY A 57 -17.64 22.06 11.06
C GLY A 57 -17.38 22.22 12.56
N LEU A 58 -16.12 22.44 12.96
CA LEU A 58 -15.74 22.73 14.33
C LEU A 58 -16.36 24.05 14.81
N TRP A 59 -16.25 25.11 14.03
CA TRP A 59 -16.80 26.42 14.39
C TRP A 59 -18.33 26.37 14.53
N ARG A 60 -19.04 25.71 13.61
CA ARG A 60 -20.50 25.56 13.67
C ARG A 60 -20.94 24.64 14.81
N GLY A 61 -20.24 23.54 15.05
CA GLY A 61 -20.49 22.70 16.22
C GLY A 61 -20.37 23.50 17.52
N ALA A 62 -19.31 24.30 17.65
CA ALA A 62 -19.07 25.12 18.83
C ALA A 62 -20.13 26.21 19.01
N TYR A 63 -20.56 26.80 17.90
CA TYR A 63 -21.64 27.79 17.87
C TYR A 63 -22.98 27.18 18.34
N VAL A 64 -23.34 25.98 17.88
CA VAL A 64 -24.55 25.26 18.31
C VAL A 64 -24.51 24.94 19.80
N ILE A 65 -23.35 24.53 20.32
CA ILE A 65 -23.17 24.26 21.75
C ILE A 65 -23.33 25.54 22.59
N LYS A 66 -22.70 26.64 22.17
CA LYS A 66 -22.72 27.92 22.89
C LYS A 66 -24.09 28.60 22.90
N LEU A 67 -24.83 28.55 21.80
CA LEU A 67 -26.05 29.35 21.61
C LEU A 67 -27.36 28.56 21.60
N GLY A 68 -27.32 27.21 21.52
CA GLY A 68 -28.53 26.39 21.59
C GLY A 68 -29.14 26.39 22.99
N GLN A 69 -30.35 25.84 23.15
CA GLN A 69 -30.96 25.60 24.47
C GLN A 69 -31.21 24.09 24.67
N GLY A 70 -31.00 23.59 25.89
CA GLY A 70 -31.22 22.19 26.27
C GLY A 70 -30.10 21.20 25.92
N SER A 71 -30.22 19.95 26.37
CA SER A 71 -29.21 18.88 26.19
C SER A 71 -28.99 18.46 24.73
N LYS A 72 -30.01 18.61 23.88
CA LYS A 72 -29.97 18.29 22.45
C LYS A 72 -28.91 19.09 21.68
N ARG A 73 -28.53 20.29 22.16
CA ARG A 73 -27.50 21.14 21.52
C ARG A 73 -26.10 20.55 21.63
N PHE A 74 -25.78 19.93 22.78
CA PHE A 74 -24.49 19.28 23.00
C PHE A 74 -24.36 18.04 22.12
N LEU A 75 -25.45 17.27 22.00
CA LEU A 75 -25.52 16.14 21.09
C LEU A 75 -25.30 16.58 19.63
N LEU A 76 -26.09 17.55 19.14
CA LEU A 76 -26.01 18.00 17.74
C LEU A 76 -24.66 18.65 17.40
N GLY A 77 -24.15 19.51 18.27
CA GLY A 77 -22.84 20.15 18.07
C GLY A 77 -21.68 19.16 18.16
N GLY A 78 -21.73 18.24 19.14
CA GLY A 78 -20.74 17.18 19.30
C GLY A 78 -20.72 16.22 18.11
N VAL A 79 -21.87 15.77 17.63
CA VAL A 79 -21.98 14.91 16.44
C VAL A 79 -21.42 15.61 15.20
N ALA A 80 -21.71 16.90 15.00
CA ALA A 80 -21.18 17.66 13.88
C ALA A 80 -19.64 17.75 13.93
N MET A 81 -19.06 18.07 15.09
CA MET A 81 -17.60 18.10 15.27
C MET A 81 -16.97 16.73 15.02
N LEU A 82 -17.52 15.69 15.65
CA LEU A 82 -17.00 14.32 15.57
C LEU A 82 -17.01 13.81 14.12
N PHE A 83 -18.10 14.02 13.39
CA PHE A 83 -18.21 13.58 12.00
C PHE A 83 -17.21 14.30 11.10
N THR A 84 -16.99 15.60 11.33
CA THR A 84 -16.04 16.38 10.54
C THR A 84 -14.59 15.98 10.82
N LEU A 85 -14.24 15.75 12.09
CA LEU A 85 -12.93 15.22 12.50
C LEU A 85 -12.69 13.83 11.91
N PHE A 86 -13.68 12.95 12.01
CA PHE A 86 -13.61 11.59 11.47
C PHE A 86 -13.39 11.58 9.95
N ALA A 87 -14.08 12.45 9.22
CA ALA A 87 -13.93 12.56 7.76
C ALA A 87 -12.50 12.98 7.36
N VAL A 88 -11.92 13.97 8.04
CA VAL A 88 -10.54 14.41 7.79
C VAL A 88 -9.53 13.34 8.15
N ALA A 89 -9.69 12.72 9.31
CA ALA A 89 -8.80 11.64 9.75
C ALA A 89 -8.85 10.46 8.76
N ASN A 90 -10.03 10.11 8.24
CA ASN A 90 -10.19 9.07 7.22
C ASN A 90 -9.54 9.42 5.90
N TYR A 91 -9.62 10.68 5.46
CA TYR A 91 -8.95 11.13 4.25
C TYR A 91 -7.42 11.08 4.40
N LEU A 92 -6.88 11.59 5.50
CA LEU A 92 -5.44 11.53 5.77
C LEU A 92 -4.94 10.08 5.82
N ALA A 93 -5.68 9.19 6.48
CA ALA A 93 -5.37 7.76 6.48
C ALA A 93 -5.49 7.15 5.07
N SER A 94 -6.36 7.67 4.20
CA SER A 94 -6.46 7.15 2.83
C SER A 94 -5.20 7.44 2.00
N LEU A 95 -4.55 8.58 2.24
CA LEU A 95 -3.31 8.96 1.55
C LEU A 95 -2.14 8.03 1.90
N SER A 96 -2.12 7.44 3.10
CA SER A 96 -1.09 6.46 3.49
C SER A 96 -1.41 5.02 3.07
N ASN A 97 -2.64 4.74 2.62
CA ASN A 97 -3.15 3.41 2.32
C ASN A 97 -3.13 3.09 0.81
N TYR A 98 -2.08 3.49 0.10
CA TYR A 98 -1.87 3.05 -1.28
C TYR A 98 -1.74 1.53 -1.33
N SER A 99 -2.45 0.90 -2.26
CA SER A 99 -2.31 -0.54 -2.58
C SER A 99 -0.88 -0.80 -3.06
N GLY A 100 0.00 -1.15 -2.12
CA GLY A 100 1.42 -1.33 -2.34
C GLY A 100 1.79 -2.62 -3.09
N VAL A 101 0.84 -3.37 -3.65
CA VAL A 101 1.13 -4.65 -4.33
C VAL A 101 2.17 -4.47 -5.42
N ALA A 102 1.97 -3.50 -6.33
CA ALA A 102 2.92 -3.22 -7.40
C ALA A 102 4.30 -2.74 -6.88
N SER A 103 4.31 -1.95 -5.80
CA SER A 103 5.55 -1.49 -5.17
C SER A 103 6.32 -2.64 -4.51
N ARG A 104 5.61 -3.55 -3.83
CA ARG A 104 6.18 -4.77 -3.23
C ARG A 104 6.70 -5.73 -4.29
N GLU A 105 5.94 -5.92 -5.37
CA GLU A 105 6.33 -6.72 -6.53
C GLU A 105 7.58 -6.14 -7.20
N SER A 106 7.66 -4.82 -7.37
CA SER A 106 8.86 -4.14 -7.87
C SER A 106 10.06 -4.31 -6.93
N SER A 107 9.85 -4.19 -5.62
CA SER A 107 10.91 -4.47 -4.63
C SER A 107 11.38 -5.92 -4.68
N ALA A 108 10.50 -6.88 -4.96
CA ALA A 108 10.85 -8.28 -5.09
C ALA A 108 11.72 -8.55 -6.33
N VAL A 109 11.38 -7.93 -7.45
CA VAL A 109 12.22 -7.92 -8.67
C VAL A 109 13.61 -7.35 -8.35
N GLY A 110 13.66 -6.24 -7.62
CA GLY A 110 14.91 -5.66 -7.13
C GLY A 110 15.73 -6.65 -6.31
N GLY A 111 15.11 -7.33 -5.34
CA GLY A 111 15.77 -8.36 -4.52
C GLY A 111 16.31 -9.54 -5.33
N VAL A 112 15.52 -10.05 -6.30
CA VAL A 112 15.99 -11.11 -7.21
C VAL A 112 17.21 -10.66 -8.02
N ARG A 113 17.21 -9.42 -8.53
CA ARG A 113 18.34 -8.85 -9.26
C ARG A 113 19.58 -8.67 -8.37
N THR A 114 19.39 -8.22 -7.14
CA THR A 114 20.46 -8.09 -6.15
C THR A 114 21.10 -9.45 -5.85
N ILE A 115 20.29 -10.50 -5.63
CA ILE A 115 20.79 -11.85 -5.40
C ILE A 115 21.53 -12.39 -6.63
N ALA A 116 20.96 -12.25 -7.83
CA ALA A 116 21.63 -12.68 -9.07
C ALA A 116 22.98 -11.96 -9.29
N THR A 117 23.07 -10.68 -8.92
CA THR A 117 24.33 -9.91 -8.98
C THR A 117 25.32 -10.35 -7.91
N ALA A 118 24.85 -10.64 -6.70
CA ALA A 118 25.67 -11.18 -5.62
C ALA A 118 26.26 -12.54 -6.01
N GLU A 119 25.48 -13.42 -6.64
CA GLU A 119 25.97 -14.70 -7.18
C GLU A 119 27.06 -14.51 -8.23
N ALA A 120 26.85 -13.58 -9.17
CA ALA A 120 27.86 -13.26 -10.19
C ALA A 120 29.17 -12.76 -9.56
N SER A 121 29.10 -11.89 -8.56
CA SER A 121 30.27 -11.40 -7.82
C SER A 121 30.94 -12.49 -6.99
N PHE A 122 30.16 -13.35 -6.33
CA PHE A 122 30.69 -14.45 -5.52
C PHE A 122 31.49 -15.45 -6.37
N ARG A 123 30.99 -15.74 -7.57
CA ARG A 123 31.68 -16.55 -8.57
C ARG A 123 32.92 -15.86 -9.12
N ALA A 124 32.84 -14.57 -9.46
CA ALA A 124 33.97 -13.81 -9.98
C ALA A 124 35.15 -13.73 -8.98
N ASP A 125 34.84 -13.58 -7.69
CA ASP A 125 35.80 -13.57 -6.60
C ASP A 125 36.42 -14.96 -6.31
N SER A 126 35.94 -16.01 -6.98
CA SER A 126 36.37 -17.41 -6.77
C SER A 126 36.34 -17.85 -5.31
N ARG A 127 35.32 -17.42 -4.55
CA ARG A 127 35.24 -17.66 -3.10
C ARG A 127 34.94 -19.11 -2.73
N LEU A 128 34.40 -19.87 -3.67
CA LEU A 128 34.06 -21.28 -3.48
C LEU A 128 34.53 -22.09 -4.69
N ASP A 129 35.32 -23.12 -4.42
CA ASP A 129 35.74 -24.15 -5.37
C ASP A 129 35.80 -25.46 -4.56
N VAL A 130 34.66 -26.16 -4.47
CA VAL A 130 34.50 -27.29 -3.54
C VAL A 130 35.33 -28.49 -3.99
N ASN A 131 35.42 -28.70 -5.30
CA ASN A 131 36.15 -29.80 -5.92
C ASN A 131 37.60 -29.45 -6.32
N LYS A 132 38.04 -28.20 -6.11
CA LYS A 132 39.39 -27.71 -6.40
C LYS A 132 39.78 -27.86 -7.87
N ASN A 133 38.80 -27.77 -8.77
CA ASN A 133 39.05 -27.91 -10.21
C ASN A 133 39.43 -26.57 -10.87
N GLY A 134 39.51 -25.47 -10.09
CA GLY A 134 39.81 -24.14 -10.58
C GLY A 134 38.61 -23.43 -11.21
N VAL A 135 37.41 -24.00 -11.14
CA VAL A 135 36.16 -23.39 -11.60
C VAL A 135 35.37 -22.90 -10.39
N PRO A 136 35.07 -21.60 -10.31
CA PRO A 136 34.35 -21.07 -9.17
C PRO A 136 32.85 -21.43 -9.19
N GLU A 137 32.33 -21.79 -8.02
CA GLU A 137 30.94 -22.20 -7.77
C GLU A 137 30.07 -21.06 -7.22
N TYR A 138 28.75 -21.19 -7.40
CA TYR A 138 27.73 -20.31 -6.81
C TYR A 138 27.47 -20.65 -5.33
N GLY A 139 26.91 -19.68 -4.60
CA GLY A 139 26.68 -19.76 -3.17
C GLY A 139 25.24 -20.07 -2.77
N SER A 140 25.04 -20.50 -1.52
CA SER A 140 23.74 -20.41 -0.84
C SER A 140 23.48 -18.97 -0.37
N LEU A 141 22.22 -18.65 -0.05
CA LEU A 141 21.86 -17.33 0.52
C LEU A 141 22.69 -17.00 1.76
N GLU A 142 22.93 -17.99 2.62
CA GLU A 142 23.74 -17.84 3.83
C GLU A 142 25.21 -17.55 3.49
N GLN A 143 25.78 -18.22 2.49
CA GLN A 143 27.17 -17.99 2.05
C GLN A 143 27.36 -16.61 1.41
N LEU A 144 26.41 -16.17 0.58
CA LEU A 144 26.42 -14.82 0.02
C LEU A 144 26.33 -13.74 1.11
N HIS A 145 25.53 -13.98 2.14
CA HIS A 145 25.41 -13.08 3.27
C HIS A 145 26.67 -13.04 4.14
N GLN A 146 27.26 -14.20 4.46
CA GLN A 146 28.55 -14.28 5.16
C GLN A 146 29.68 -13.60 4.38
N ALA A 147 29.62 -13.62 3.05
CA ALA A 147 30.56 -12.94 2.17
C ALA A 147 30.39 -11.41 2.13
N GLY A 148 29.37 -10.86 2.79
CA GLY A 148 29.04 -9.43 2.78
C GLY A 148 28.38 -8.94 1.50
N LEU A 149 27.87 -9.85 0.66
CA LEU A 149 27.25 -9.54 -0.64
C LEU A 149 25.72 -9.39 -0.55
N LEU A 150 25.11 -9.89 0.53
CA LEU A 150 23.69 -9.78 0.80
C LEU A 150 23.40 -9.22 2.19
N GLU A 151 22.33 -8.44 2.27
CA GLU A 151 21.76 -7.96 3.53
C GLU A 151 20.83 -9.00 4.18
N ASP A 152 20.70 -8.95 5.52
CA ASP A 152 19.91 -9.86 6.36
C ASP A 152 18.49 -10.12 5.83
N ARG A 153 17.85 -9.08 5.28
CA ARG A 153 16.47 -9.14 4.74
C ARG A 153 16.28 -10.19 3.63
N HIS A 154 17.35 -10.63 2.97
CA HIS A 154 17.29 -11.64 1.91
C HIS A 154 17.41 -13.07 2.45
N VAL A 155 18.08 -13.25 3.60
CA VAL A 155 18.34 -14.58 4.21
C VAL A 155 17.28 -14.92 5.25
N ALA A 156 16.96 -13.96 6.12
CA ALA A 156 15.98 -14.12 7.18
C ALA A 156 14.88 -13.05 7.00
N PRO A 157 13.80 -13.34 6.26
CA PRO A 157 12.74 -12.36 6.06
C PRO A 157 12.11 -11.98 7.41
N SER A 158 12.22 -10.71 7.78
CA SER A 158 11.61 -10.18 9.01
C SER A 158 10.10 -10.44 9.04
N PRO A 159 9.48 -10.56 10.23
CA PRO A 159 8.03 -10.63 10.36
C PRO A 159 7.38 -9.42 9.66
N GLY A 160 6.69 -9.66 8.55
CA GLY A 160 6.12 -8.61 7.70
C GLY A 160 6.82 -8.38 6.35
N SER A 161 7.85 -9.15 5.99
CA SER A 161 8.39 -9.13 4.63
C SER A 161 7.32 -9.60 3.63
N PRO A 162 7.06 -8.85 2.54
CA PRO A 162 6.09 -9.24 1.51
C PRO A 162 6.52 -10.49 0.73
N TYR A 163 7.83 -10.78 0.70
CA TYR A 163 8.43 -11.84 -0.11
C TYR A 163 9.43 -12.69 0.68
N ARG A 164 9.55 -13.95 0.24
CA ARG A 164 10.57 -14.90 0.66
C ARG A 164 11.43 -15.25 -0.54
N TYR A 165 12.74 -15.09 -0.39
CA TYR A 165 13.73 -15.43 -1.40
C TYR A 165 14.28 -16.82 -1.15
N THR A 166 14.60 -17.54 -2.21
CA THR A 166 15.25 -18.86 -2.14
C THR A 166 16.22 -18.98 -3.29
N VAL A 167 17.42 -19.44 -3.00
CA VAL A 167 18.42 -19.84 -4.00
C VAL A 167 18.51 -21.36 -3.98
N VAL A 168 18.37 -21.96 -5.14
CA VAL A 168 18.54 -23.39 -5.38
C VAL A 168 19.78 -23.57 -6.23
N LEU A 169 20.74 -24.32 -5.71
CA LEU A 169 21.92 -24.74 -6.45
C LEU A 169 21.65 -26.14 -7.01
N ALA A 170 21.56 -26.26 -8.33
CA ALA A 170 21.32 -27.51 -9.03
C ALA A 170 22.41 -27.71 -10.07
N GLY A 171 23.10 -28.85 -10.05
CA GLY A 171 24.09 -29.23 -11.06
C GLY A 171 23.70 -30.53 -11.75
N ASP A 172 24.15 -30.72 -12.98
CA ASP A 172 24.16 -32.04 -13.61
C ASP A 172 25.15 -32.91 -12.81
N PRO A 173 24.78 -34.10 -12.29
CA PRO A 173 25.75 -34.95 -11.58
C PRO A 173 26.96 -35.37 -12.45
N ALA A 174 26.90 -35.18 -13.77
CA ALA A 174 28.02 -35.38 -14.69
C ALA A 174 28.89 -34.12 -14.91
N ARG A 175 28.47 -32.94 -14.43
CA ARG A 175 29.23 -31.70 -14.46
C ARG A 175 29.44 -31.20 -13.03
N ASP A 176 30.68 -30.98 -12.64
CA ASP A 176 30.95 -30.46 -11.29
C ASP A 176 30.42 -29.02 -11.07
N GLU A 177 30.10 -28.31 -12.14
CA GLU A 177 29.58 -26.95 -12.11
C GLU A 177 28.09 -26.95 -11.72
N LYS A 178 27.79 -26.40 -10.53
CA LYS A 178 26.41 -26.12 -10.13
C LYS A 178 25.90 -24.87 -10.85
N GLU A 179 24.66 -24.95 -11.29
CA GLU A 179 23.87 -23.84 -11.82
C GLU A 179 23.01 -23.26 -10.68
N PHE A 180 22.82 -21.93 -10.66
CA PHE A 180 21.99 -21.26 -9.65
C PHE A 180 20.62 -20.90 -10.21
N PHE A 181 19.62 -21.03 -9.34
CA PHE A 181 18.26 -20.62 -9.61
C PHE A 181 17.72 -19.87 -8.40
N VAL A 182 17.36 -18.61 -8.60
CA VAL A 182 16.78 -17.77 -7.54
C VAL A 182 15.30 -17.52 -7.83
N TYR A 183 14.47 -17.60 -6.79
CA TYR A 183 13.08 -17.21 -6.89
C TYR A 183 12.59 -16.48 -5.64
N ALA A 184 11.58 -15.63 -5.82
CA ALA A 184 10.91 -14.87 -4.80
C ALA A 184 9.41 -15.18 -4.81
N THR A 185 8.91 -15.75 -3.71
CA THR A 185 7.49 -16.09 -3.54
C THR A 185 6.81 -15.12 -2.56
N PRO A 186 5.53 -14.78 -2.77
CA PRO A 186 4.77 -13.98 -1.81
C PRO A 186 4.74 -14.65 -0.44
N SER A 187 5.01 -13.92 0.65
CA SER A 187 4.79 -14.40 2.02
C SER A 187 3.30 -14.59 2.30
N HIS A 188 2.48 -13.67 1.78
CA HIS A 188 1.02 -13.70 1.86
C HIS A 188 0.45 -13.56 0.45
N TYR A 189 0.10 -14.69 -0.16
CA TYR A 189 -0.57 -14.68 -1.45
C TYR A 189 -1.97 -14.10 -1.32
N GLY A 190 -2.30 -13.14 -2.19
CA GLY A 190 -3.65 -12.63 -2.30
C GLY A 190 -3.70 -11.21 -2.81
N ARG A 191 -4.90 -10.67 -2.83
CA ARG A 191 -5.15 -9.25 -3.10
C ARG A 191 -5.86 -8.66 -1.90
N GLU A 192 -5.59 -7.40 -1.64
CA GLU A 192 -6.31 -6.69 -0.61
C GLU A 192 -7.81 -6.66 -0.97
N SER A 193 -8.67 -7.10 -0.04
CA SER A 193 -10.10 -7.16 -0.32
C SER A 193 -10.66 -5.75 -0.52
N ALA A 194 -11.34 -5.52 -1.64
CA ALA A 194 -12.09 -4.29 -1.88
C ALA A 194 -13.38 -4.19 -1.05
N ALA A 195 -13.73 -5.22 -0.27
CA ALA A 195 -15.00 -5.29 0.46
C ALA A 195 -15.24 -4.10 1.42
N TRP A 196 -14.16 -3.43 1.83
CA TRP A 196 -14.22 -2.27 2.72
C TRP A 196 -13.93 -0.94 2.02
N SER A 197 -13.52 -0.91 0.75
CA SER A 197 -13.04 0.32 0.09
C SER A 197 -14.12 1.39 -0.10
N GLY A 198 -15.40 1.03 0.03
CA GLY A 198 -16.54 1.96 -0.02
C GLY A 198 -17.13 2.35 1.35
N VAL A 199 -16.62 1.81 2.45
CA VAL A 199 -17.17 2.08 3.79
C VAL A 199 -16.49 3.33 4.38
N PRO A 200 -17.25 4.36 4.81
CA PRO A 200 -16.68 5.49 5.52
C PRO A 200 -15.87 5.04 6.74
N GLY A 201 -14.61 5.46 6.84
CA GLY A 201 -13.71 5.02 7.92
C GLY A 201 -12.81 3.82 7.60
N ALA A 202 -12.94 3.19 6.43
CA ALA A 202 -12.16 2.01 6.07
C ALA A 202 -10.64 2.25 6.08
N SER A 203 -10.21 3.46 5.71
CA SER A 203 -8.79 3.83 5.71
C SER A 203 -8.24 3.93 7.15
N LEU A 204 -9.03 4.47 8.08
CA LEU A 204 -8.67 4.47 9.50
C LEU A 204 -8.64 3.06 10.08
N ALA A 205 -9.64 2.24 9.75
CA ALA A 205 -9.68 0.85 10.18
C ALA A 205 -8.46 0.06 9.68
N ARG A 206 -7.99 0.35 8.46
CA ARG A 206 -6.77 -0.24 7.88
C ARG A 206 -5.49 0.25 8.58
N GLY A 207 -5.45 1.50 9.02
CA GLY A 207 -4.34 1.99 9.85
C GLY A 207 -4.29 1.32 11.24
N LEU A 208 -5.44 0.98 11.81
CA LEU A 208 -5.54 0.29 13.10
C LEU A 208 -5.30 -1.22 13.00
N ARG A 209 -5.62 -1.82 11.87
CA ARG A 209 -5.40 -3.24 11.57
C ARG A 209 -4.75 -3.35 10.20
N PRO A 210 -3.42 -3.18 10.11
CA PRO A 210 -2.73 -3.28 8.84
C PRO A 210 -2.97 -4.66 8.25
N ALA A 211 -3.44 -4.67 7.00
CA ALA A 211 -3.59 -5.90 6.25
C ALA A 211 -2.21 -6.56 6.08
N PRO A 212 -2.14 -7.91 6.00
CA PRO A 212 -0.92 -8.58 5.60
C PRO A 212 -0.36 -7.98 4.32
N PRO A 213 0.97 -7.99 4.13
CA PRO A 213 1.60 -7.44 2.94
C PRO A 213 1.37 -8.36 1.74
N PHE A 214 0.13 -8.38 1.24
CA PHE A 214 -0.28 -9.22 0.12
C PHE A 214 0.53 -8.92 -1.13
N ALA A 215 0.83 -9.98 -1.87
CA ALA A 215 1.38 -9.93 -3.23
C ALA A 215 0.87 -11.13 -4.04
N THR A 216 0.95 -11.05 -5.36
CA THR A 216 0.35 -12.05 -6.25
C THR A 216 1.36 -12.79 -7.10
N ARG A 217 2.38 -12.09 -7.59
CA ARG A 217 3.33 -12.68 -8.53
C ARG A 217 4.50 -13.33 -7.81
N THR A 218 4.96 -14.42 -8.38
CA THR A 218 6.25 -15.05 -8.08
C THR A 218 7.24 -14.64 -9.15
N PHE A 219 8.46 -14.33 -8.75
CA PHE A 219 9.54 -13.92 -9.63
C PHE A 219 10.66 -14.95 -9.58
N ALA A 220 11.33 -15.17 -10.70
CA ALA A 220 12.48 -16.07 -10.75
C ALA A 220 13.52 -15.58 -11.75
N SER A 221 14.78 -15.91 -11.49
CA SER A 221 15.89 -15.68 -12.40
C SER A 221 16.87 -16.84 -12.29
N ASP A 222 17.59 -17.09 -13.38
CA ASP A 222 18.75 -17.97 -13.43
C ASP A 222 19.97 -17.15 -13.89
N GLU A 223 21.05 -17.83 -14.29
CA GLU A 223 22.32 -17.26 -14.74
C GLU A 223 22.17 -16.37 -15.97
N THR A 224 21.09 -16.53 -16.73
CA THR A 224 20.82 -15.67 -17.89
C THR A 224 20.52 -14.23 -17.48
N GLY A 225 20.21 -13.99 -16.19
CA GLY A 225 19.80 -12.69 -15.66
C GLY A 225 18.40 -12.26 -16.12
N VAL A 226 17.70 -13.09 -16.89
CA VAL A 226 16.33 -12.82 -17.34
C VAL A 226 15.38 -13.11 -16.18
N ILE A 227 14.79 -12.04 -15.64
CA ILE A 227 13.74 -12.16 -14.63
C ILE A 227 12.45 -12.57 -15.32
N ARG A 228 11.81 -13.61 -14.82
CA ARG A 228 10.52 -14.13 -15.26
C ARG A 228 9.50 -14.02 -14.16
N GLN A 229 8.23 -13.93 -14.52
CA GLN A 229 7.13 -13.76 -13.57
C GLN A 229 5.93 -14.64 -13.89
N ALA A 230 5.27 -15.14 -12.85
CA ALA A 230 3.98 -15.81 -12.96
C ALA A 230 3.13 -15.61 -11.71
N ASP A 231 1.80 -15.57 -11.87
CA ASP A 231 0.85 -15.73 -10.76
C ASP A 231 0.54 -17.22 -10.63
N LEU A 232 0.99 -17.82 -9.53
CA LEU A 232 0.87 -19.27 -9.29
C LEU A 232 -0.40 -19.66 -8.54
N GLY A 233 -1.30 -18.71 -8.23
CA GLY A 233 -2.47 -19.01 -7.40
C GLY A 233 -2.16 -19.24 -5.92
N GLY A 234 -0.92 -19.03 -5.48
CA GLY A 234 -0.47 -19.33 -4.13
C GLY A 234 1.03 -19.10 -3.90
N SER A 235 1.46 -19.31 -2.66
CA SER A 235 2.88 -19.32 -2.27
C SER A 235 3.37 -20.76 -2.19
N ARG A 236 4.29 -21.16 -3.07
CA ARG A 236 4.90 -22.50 -3.09
C ARG A 236 6.30 -22.48 -3.67
N ALA A 237 7.07 -23.53 -3.40
CA ALA A 237 8.36 -23.75 -4.06
C ALA A 237 8.19 -23.89 -5.58
N VAL A 238 9.22 -23.47 -6.30
CA VAL A 238 9.26 -23.39 -7.76
C VAL A 238 10.51 -24.11 -8.25
N THR A 239 10.39 -24.85 -9.35
CA THR A 239 11.55 -25.43 -10.02
C THR A 239 11.98 -24.57 -11.20
N ARG A 240 13.23 -24.74 -11.60
CA ARG A 240 13.81 -23.97 -12.70
C ARG A 240 13.15 -24.28 -14.04
N GLU A 241 12.82 -25.54 -14.29
CA GLU A 241 12.13 -26.00 -15.50
C GLU A 241 10.73 -25.39 -15.62
N GLU A 242 10.06 -25.17 -14.50
CA GLU A 242 8.78 -24.49 -14.45
C GLU A 242 8.96 -23.00 -14.77
N ALA A 243 9.89 -22.33 -14.07
CA ALA A 243 10.14 -20.90 -14.23
C ALA A 243 10.56 -20.51 -15.66
N ARG A 244 11.30 -21.36 -16.38
CA ARG A 244 11.69 -21.11 -17.78
C ARG A 244 10.51 -21.00 -18.74
N LYS A 245 9.35 -21.58 -18.39
CA LYS A 245 8.11 -21.48 -19.19
C LYS A 245 7.37 -20.17 -18.98
N TRP A 246 7.74 -19.40 -17.96
CA TRP A 246 7.09 -18.15 -17.64
C TRP A 246 7.52 -17.02 -18.58
N PRO A 247 6.64 -16.05 -18.83
CA PRO A 247 7.01 -14.88 -19.62
C PRO A 247 8.13 -14.09 -18.92
N PRO A 248 9.09 -13.54 -19.68
CA PRO A 248 10.04 -12.60 -19.14
C PRO A 248 9.29 -11.36 -18.62
N LEU A 249 9.84 -10.76 -17.56
CA LEU A 249 9.42 -9.46 -17.07
C LEU A 249 9.75 -8.43 -18.16
N GLN A 250 8.72 -7.79 -18.71
CA GLN A 250 8.83 -6.70 -19.68
C GLN A 250 9.09 -5.37 -18.99
#